data_AF-A0A6P6DZ62-F1
#
_entry.id   AF-A0A6P6DZ62-F1
#
_cell.length_a   1.000
_cell.length_b   1.000
_cell.length_c   1.000
_cell.angle_alpha   90.00
_cell.angle_beta   90.00
_cell.angle_gamma   90.00
#
_symmetry.space_group_name_H-M   'P 1'
#
loop_
_entity.id
_entity.type
_entity.pdbx_description
1 polymer ?
#
loop_
_entity_poly.entity_id
_entity_poly.type
_entity_poly.pdbx_seq_one_letter_code
_entity_poly.pdbx_strand_id
1 'polypeptide(L)'
;METPPSHPNFQRSQKRELTKQERAARVIQRAWRTFLNVSVFQHFKSLIDLRKQGEPRQIVRYIDPKEAEFLDAAAGVHVRFRFGGAKFPPDIYYKVFTHRHIEDLCANSPRDYTRLPAKRASHNKDDHLQEEDHSGWYRRVENNGWRPVSDRFWMPAGSEVVEDKKEREFHFSKLKRRQDLERKRKVRKIEWMRQMYYAGSLEAKSTHYETVGLIHTATKGLIRAMEEGGIDSVMEWEVDEVLNWTNTLNFDEYMASWKQIATSNSSAHFKGFRFQQVKKNMYDYEDESNAQMGAPYILYENGYGKPHSTRLTPDSTYGMEA
;
A
#
# COMPACT_ATOMS: atom_id res chain seq x y z
N MET A 1 39.20 -39.89 54.43
CA MET A 1 38.53 -38.87 53.59
C MET A 1 37.73 -39.62 52.54
N GLU A 2 36.49 -40.00 52.87
CA GLU A 2 35.61 -40.69 51.94
C GLU A 2 34.91 -39.64 51.08
N THR A 3 35.17 -39.69 49.76
CA THR A 3 34.40 -38.95 48.77
C THR A 3 32.96 -39.45 48.77
N PRO A 4 31.94 -38.56 48.86
CA PRO A 4 30.55 -39.01 48.91
C PRO A 4 30.17 -39.69 47.59
N PRO A 5 29.34 -40.74 47.62
CA PRO A 5 28.97 -41.48 46.42
C PRO A 5 28.15 -40.56 45.51
N SER A 6 28.68 -40.27 44.32
CA SER A 6 27.97 -39.57 43.26
C SER A 6 26.88 -40.50 42.72
N HIS A 7 25.73 -40.55 43.40
CA HIS A 7 24.59 -41.33 42.95
C HIS A 7 24.09 -40.77 41.61
N PRO A 8 24.10 -41.57 40.52
CA PRO A 8 23.71 -41.11 39.18
C PRO A 8 22.27 -40.60 39.11
N ASN A 9 21.40 -41.01 40.05
CA ASN A 9 20.03 -40.51 40.17
C ASN A 9 19.94 -39.04 40.64
N PHE A 10 20.88 -38.57 41.47
CA PHE A 10 20.87 -37.20 41.99
C PHE A 10 21.25 -36.18 40.89
N GLN A 11 22.29 -36.50 40.13
CA GLN A 11 22.69 -35.70 38.95
C GLN A 11 21.59 -35.68 37.87
N ARG A 12 20.85 -36.79 37.70
CA ARG A 12 19.73 -36.88 36.74
C ARG A 12 18.51 -36.05 37.17
N SER A 13 18.26 -35.92 38.48
CA SER A 13 17.21 -35.06 39.03
C SER A 13 17.55 -33.57 38.88
N GLN A 14 18.79 -33.16 39.20
CA GLN A 14 19.26 -31.79 38.99
C GLN A 14 19.22 -31.38 37.51
N LYS A 15 19.62 -32.28 36.59
CA LYS A 15 19.54 -32.04 35.15
C LYS A 15 18.09 -31.86 34.68
N ARG A 16 17.14 -32.60 35.25
CA ARG A 16 15.70 -32.41 34.96
C ARG A 16 15.21 -31.06 35.47
N GLU A 17 15.61 -30.64 36.66
CA GLU A 17 15.20 -29.35 37.23
C GLU A 17 15.78 -28.17 36.44
N LEU A 18 17.06 -28.24 36.04
CA LEU A 18 17.67 -27.27 35.12
C LEU A 18 16.93 -27.20 33.79
N THR A 19 16.55 -28.34 33.20
CA THR A 19 15.76 -28.32 31.95
C THR A 19 14.36 -27.72 32.12
N LYS A 20 13.74 -27.84 33.31
CA LYS A 20 12.47 -27.16 33.61
C LYS A 20 12.67 -25.66 33.77
N GLN A 21 13.73 -25.23 34.44
CA GLN A 21 14.09 -23.82 34.58
C GLN A 21 14.41 -23.19 33.22
N GLU A 22 15.16 -23.88 32.35
CA GLU A 22 15.42 -23.45 30.97
C GLU A 22 14.13 -23.34 30.16
N ARG A 23 13.20 -24.29 30.31
CA ARG A 23 11.88 -24.22 29.67
C ARG A 23 11.08 -23.02 30.17
N ALA A 24 11.03 -22.80 31.48
CA ALA A 24 10.35 -21.65 32.07
C ALA A 24 10.96 -20.33 31.61
N ALA A 25 12.30 -20.22 31.62
CA ALA A 25 13.02 -19.05 31.12
C ALA A 25 12.72 -18.79 29.63
N ARG A 26 12.69 -19.84 28.78
CA ARG A 26 12.30 -19.69 27.36
C ARG A 26 10.87 -19.20 27.20
N VAL A 27 9.93 -19.65 28.04
CA VAL A 27 8.55 -19.17 28.02
C VAL A 27 8.49 -17.68 28.39
N ILE A 28 9.17 -17.28 29.47
CA ILE A 28 9.24 -15.88 29.90
C ILE A 28 9.89 -15.01 28.82
N GLN A 29 11.02 -15.44 28.27
CA GLN A 29 11.71 -14.71 27.19
C GLN A 29 10.86 -14.61 25.93
N ARG A 30 10.13 -15.66 25.56
CA ARG A 30 9.19 -15.62 24.44
C ARG A 30 8.06 -14.63 24.71
N ALA A 31 7.45 -14.67 25.89
CA ALA A 31 6.40 -13.74 26.27
C ALA A 31 6.88 -12.29 26.23
N TRP A 32 8.08 -12.02 26.76
CA TRP A 32 8.70 -10.70 26.73
C TRP A 32 9.01 -10.22 25.30
N ARG A 33 9.58 -11.09 24.46
CA ARG A 33 9.83 -10.76 23.04
C ARG A 33 8.53 -10.51 22.28
N THR A 34 7.48 -11.28 22.53
CA THR A 34 6.17 -11.06 21.92
C THR A 34 5.60 -9.72 22.37
N PHE A 35 5.67 -9.39 23.66
CA PHE A 35 5.22 -8.09 24.18
C PHE A 35 5.95 -6.92 23.52
N LEU A 36 7.28 -7.01 23.38
CA LEU A 36 8.07 -5.99 22.69
C LEU A 36 7.69 -5.90 21.21
N ASN A 37 7.57 -7.03 20.51
CA ASN A 37 7.19 -7.04 19.09
C ASN A 37 5.80 -6.45 18.86
N VAL A 38 4.84 -6.76 19.72
CA VAL A 38 3.49 -6.17 19.67
C VAL A 38 3.56 -4.67 19.91
N SER A 39 4.34 -4.21 20.88
CA SER A 39 4.51 -2.78 21.18
C SER A 39 5.14 -2.02 20.02
N VAL A 40 6.20 -2.57 19.42
CA VAL A 40 6.86 -2.01 18.23
C VAL A 40 5.89 -1.96 17.05
N PHE A 41 5.13 -3.03 16.80
CA PHE A 41 4.13 -3.05 15.73
C PHE A 41 3.02 -2.01 15.95
N GLN A 42 2.53 -1.86 17.19
CA GLN A 42 1.53 -0.84 17.53
C GLN A 42 2.05 0.57 17.27
N HIS A 43 3.31 0.84 17.60
CA HIS A 43 3.96 2.11 17.27
C HIS A 43 3.97 2.34 15.75
N PHE A 44 4.48 1.39 14.96
CA PHE A 44 4.46 1.49 13.49
C PHE A 44 3.05 1.68 12.94
N LYS A 45 2.07 0.94 13.46
CA LYS A 45 0.66 1.07 13.07
C LYS A 45 0.13 2.48 13.35
N SER A 46 0.50 3.08 14.48
CA SER A 46 0.09 4.44 14.82
C SER A 46 0.68 5.50 13.88
N LEU A 47 1.91 5.30 13.39
CA LEU A 47 2.56 6.22 12.44
C LEU A 47 1.82 6.31 11.10
N ILE A 48 1.26 5.19 10.64
CA ILE A 48 0.56 5.11 9.35
C ILE A 48 -0.96 5.24 9.49
N ASP A 49 -1.49 5.49 10.70
CA ASP A 49 -2.93 5.57 10.97
C ASP A 49 -3.51 6.91 10.51
N LEU A 50 -3.58 7.09 9.19
CA LEU A 50 -4.07 8.30 8.55
C LEU A 50 -5.59 8.31 8.41
N ARG A 51 -6.23 7.14 8.29
CA ARG A 51 -7.70 6.98 8.17
C ARG A 51 -8.36 7.87 7.11
N LYS A 52 -7.72 8.04 5.95
CA LYS A 52 -8.14 8.96 4.86
C LYS A 52 -8.10 10.44 5.26
N GLN A 53 -7.29 10.79 6.25
CA GLN A 53 -7.01 12.17 6.64
C GLN A 53 -5.60 12.56 6.19
N GLY A 54 -5.32 13.86 6.19
CA GLY A 54 -4.03 14.40 5.76
C GLY A 54 -3.92 14.60 4.26
N GLU A 55 -3.25 15.68 3.90
CA GLU A 55 -3.03 16.10 2.52
C GLU A 55 -1.83 15.32 1.94
N PRO A 56 -1.98 14.64 0.80
CA PRO A 56 -0.96 13.73 0.27
C PRO A 56 0.36 14.44 -0.06
N ARG A 57 0.35 15.68 -0.56
CA ARG A 57 1.57 16.45 -0.81
C ARG A 57 2.31 16.76 0.48
N GLN A 58 1.64 17.15 1.56
CA GLN A 58 2.25 17.37 2.87
C GLN A 58 2.88 16.09 3.42
N ILE A 59 2.18 14.96 3.33
CA ILE A 59 2.69 13.67 3.81
C ILE A 59 3.96 13.29 3.04
N VAL A 60 3.90 13.35 1.71
CA VAL A 60 5.05 13.00 0.86
C VAL A 60 6.18 14.00 1.01
N ARG A 61 5.91 15.27 1.33
CA ARG A 61 6.96 16.27 1.59
C ARG A 61 7.88 15.90 2.75
N TYR A 62 7.38 15.18 3.76
CA TYR A 62 8.20 14.65 4.86
C TYR A 62 8.95 13.36 4.49
N ILE A 63 8.51 12.70 3.42
CA ILE A 63 9.15 11.52 2.85
C ILE A 63 10.05 12.03 1.72
N ASP A 64 9.56 12.12 0.49
CA ASP A 64 10.32 12.66 -0.64
C ASP A 64 9.83 14.08 -1.03
N PRO A 65 10.59 15.14 -0.71
CA PRO A 65 10.21 16.51 -1.06
C PRO A 65 10.16 16.74 -2.57
N LYS A 66 10.96 16.03 -3.38
CA LYS A 66 10.95 16.18 -4.84
C LYS A 66 9.69 15.56 -5.42
N GLU A 67 9.29 14.38 -4.94
CA GLU A 67 8.05 13.76 -5.38
C GLU A 67 6.83 14.59 -4.99
N ALA A 68 6.85 15.23 -3.82
CA ALA A 68 5.78 16.07 -3.34
C ALA A 68 5.47 17.27 -4.26
N GLU A 69 6.46 17.78 -5.00
CA GLU A 69 6.25 18.89 -5.94
C GLU A 69 5.35 18.50 -7.13
N PHE A 70 5.36 17.22 -7.52
CA PHE A 70 4.53 16.71 -8.61
C PHE A 70 3.10 16.36 -8.17
N LEU A 71 2.81 16.38 -6.86
CA LEU A 71 1.49 16.06 -6.33
C LEU A 71 0.60 17.30 -6.33
N ASP A 72 -0.31 17.37 -7.29
CA ASP A 72 -1.27 18.46 -7.43
C ASP A 72 -2.71 18.03 -7.06
N ALA A 73 -3.56 19.03 -6.83
CA ALA A 73 -4.98 18.80 -6.56
C ALA A 73 -5.73 18.29 -7.81
N ALA A 74 -5.25 18.62 -9.01
CA ALA A 74 -5.90 18.24 -10.25
C ALA A 74 -5.64 16.78 -10.63
N ALA A 75 -4.60 16.10 -10.16
CA ALA A 75 -4.44 14.66 -10.39
C ALA A 75 -5.35 13.79 -9.50
N GLY A 76 -5.94 14.34 -8.43
CA GLY A 76 -6.78 13.58 -7.50
C GLY A 76 -6.03 12.40 -6.88
N VAL A 77 -4.89 12.71 -6.28
CA VAL A 77 -3.91 11.75 -5.76
C VAL A 77 -4.28 11.31 -4.36
N HIS A 78 -4.04 10.05 -4.02
CA HIS A 78 -3.90 9.60 -2.63
C HIS A 78 -2.66 8.72 -2.48
N VAL A 79 -2.11 8.71 -1.29
CA VAL A 79 -0.93 7.92 -0.94
C VAL A 79 -1.37 6.81 -0.01
N ARG A 80 -0.87 5.59 -0.25
CA ARG A 80 -1.11 4.45 0.64
C ARG A 80 0.20 3.92 1.18
N PHE A 81 0.17 3.49 2.43
CA PHE A 81 1.26 2.84 3.12
C PHE A 81 1.02 1.34 3.27
N ARG A 82 2.10 0.56 3.34
CA ARG A 82 2.10 -0.86 3.70
C ARG A 82 3.32 -1.18 4.55
N PHE A 83 3.20 -2.20 5.38
CA PHE A 83 4.35 -2.87 5.97
C PHE A 83 4.90 -3.93 5.02
N GLY A 84 6.21 -4.05 4.97
CA GLY A 84 6.93 -5.07 4.23
C GLY A 84 8.29 -5.36 4.86
N GLY A 85 9.16 -6.04 4.11
CA GLY A 85 10.47 -6.46 4.60
C GLY A 85 10.49 -7.93 5.03
N ALA A 86 11.68 -8.54 4.93
CA ALA A 86 11.89 -9.95 5.22
C ALA A 86 12.18 -10.23 6.71
N LYS A 87 12.43 -9.18 7.51
CA LYS A 87 12.80 -9.26 8.93
C LYS A 87 11.92 -8.30 9.74
N PHE A 88 11.76 -8.61 11.03
CA PHE A 88 11.10 -7.72 11.99
C PHE A 88 12.16 -6.85 12.68
N PRO A 89 11.91 -5.55 12.95
CA PRO A 89 10.68 -4.77 12.69
C PRO A 89 10.39 -4.55 11.20
N PRO A 90 9.12 -4.34 10.81
CA PRO A 90 8.75 -4.20 9.41
C PRO A 90 9.19 -2.83 8.85
N ASP A 91 9.55 -2.83 7.57
CA ASP A 91 9.80 -1.60 6.81
C ASP A 91 8.47 -1.00 6.31
N ILE A 92 8.39 0.33 6.27
CA ILE A 92 7.24 1.04 5.72
C ILE A 92 7.49 1.31 4.24
N TYR A 93 6.51 0.99 3.39
CA TYR A 93 6.50 1.33 1.98
C TYR A 93 5.31 2.20 1.66
N TYR A 94 5.44 3.06 0.65
CA TYR A 94 4.37 3.89 0.13
C TYR A 94 4.16 3.69 -1.38
N LYS A 95 2.95 4.01 -1.84
CA LYS A 95 2.61 4.07 -3.25
C LYS A 95 1.60 5.18 -3.51
N VAL A 96 1.83 5.91 -4.61
CA VAL A 96 0.98 7.00 -5.07
C VAL A 96 -0.08 6.44 -6.03
N PHE A 97 -1.34 6.80 -5.79
CA PHE A 97 -2.49 6.41 -6.58
C PHE A 97 -3.22 7.65 -7.08
N THR A 98 -3.76 7.58 -8.29
CA THR A 98 -4.51 8.66 -8.91
C THR A 98 -5.94 8.20 -9.17
N HIS A 99 -6.93 9.01 -8.80
CA HIS A 99 -8.34 8.74 -9.10
C HIS A 99 -8.78 9.25 -10.47
N ARG A 100 -8.08 10.26 -11.00
CA ARG A 100 -8.42 10.82 -12.31
C ARG A 100 -7.96 9.90 -13.43
N HIS A 101 -8.60 10.09 -14.58
CA HIS A 101 -8.36 9.28 -15.76
C HIS A 101 -6.97 9.59 -16.29
N ILE A 102 -6.12 8.56 -16.33
CA ILE A 102 -4.82 8.59 -16.99
C ILE A 102 -4.91 7.65 -18.19
N GLU A 103 -4.51 8.15 -19.35
CA GLU A 103 -4.49 7.39 -20.60
C GLU A 103 -3.08 7.31 -21.13
N ASP A 104 -2.68 6.09 -21.48
CA ASP A 104 -1.43 5.82 -22.17
C ASP A 104 -1.72 5.85 -23.67
N LEU A 105 -1.38 6.97 -24.31
CA LEU A 105 -1.65 7.19 -25.73
C LEU A 105 -1.01 6.12 -26.60
N CYS A 106 0.22 5.72 -26.27
CA CYS A 106 0.97 4.74 -27.03
C CYS A 106 0.43 3.31 -26.84
N ALA A 107 -0.28 3.02 -25.75
CA ALA A 107 -0.89 1.71 -25.55
C ALA A 107 -2.10 1.45 -26.47
N ASN A 108 -2.79 2.50 -26.93
CA ASN A 108 -3.96 2.35 -27.80
C ASN A 108 -3.59 2.12 -29.26
N SER A 109 -2.41 2.57 -29.68
CA SER A 109 -1.85 2.24 -30.98
C SER A 109 -0.36 1.96 -30.84
N PRO A 110 -0.01 0.72 -30.50
CA PRO A 110 1.37 0.38 -30.18
C PRO A 110 2.25 0.25 -31.43
N ARG A 111 1.77 0.59 -32.63
CA ARG A 111 2.53 0.41 -33.87
C ARG A 111 3.76 1.33 -33.92
N ASP A 112 4.84 0.84 -34.53
CA ASP A 112 6.00 1.67 -34.86
C ASP A 112 5.69 2.52 -36.10
N TYR A 113 5.32 3.78 -35.86
CA TYR A 113 5.01 4.73 -36.93
C TYR A 113 6.25 5.23 -37.70
N THR A 114 7.46 4.97 -37.19
CA THR A 114 8.70 5.34 -37.87
C THR A 114 9.01 4.37 -39.02
N ARG A 115 8.53 3.14 -38.92
CA ARG A 115 8.65 2.08 -39.93
C ARG A 115 7.31 1.88 -40.62
N LEU A 116 6.90 2.86 -41.43
CA LEU A 116 5.74 2.67 -42.29
C LEU A 116 6.05 1.52 -43.26
N PRO A 117 5.32 0.39 -43.23
CA PRO A 117 5.47 -0.60 -44.29
C PRO A 117 5.13 0.10 -45.60
N ALA A 118 6.00 -0.03 -46.60
CA ALA A 118 5.74 0.49 -47.94
C ALA A 118 4.35 -0.01 -48.34
N LYS A 119 3.41 0.92 -48.60
CA LYS A 119 2.00 0.60 -48.89
C LYS A 119 1.96 -0.55 -49.90
N ARG A 120 1.36 -1.69 -49.53
CA ARG A 120 0.98 -2.72 -50.49
C ARG A 120 -0.09 -2.11 -51.39
N ALA A 121 0.32 -1.61 -52.54
CA ALA A 121 -0.56 -1.13 -53.59
C ALA A 121 -1.12 -2.29 -54.44
N SER A 122 -1.30 -3.48 -53.86
CA SER A 122 -1.83 -4.64 -54.58
C SER A 122 -3.25 -4.94 -54.10
N HIS A 123 -4.22 -4.61 -54.95
CA HIS A 123 -5.62 -5.03 -54.85
C HIS A 123 -5.82 -6.54 -55.11
N ASN A 124 -4.77 -7.35 -54.99
CA ASN A 124 -4.81 -8.78 -55.31
C ASN A 124 -5.15 -9.55 -54.03
N LYS A 125 -6.27 -10.27 -54.09
CA LYS A 125 -6.96 -10.93 -52.96
C LYS A 125 -6.24 -12.15 -52.38
N ASP A 126 -5.05 -12.50 -52.85
CA ASP A 126 -4.28 -13.65 -52.35
C ASP A 126 -3.09 -13.16 -51.54
N ASP A 127 -3.37 -12.65 -50.34
CA ASP A 127 -2.32 -12.26 -49.40
C ASP A 127 -2.43 -13.20 -48.19
N HIS A 128 -1.57 -14.22 -48.17
CA HIS A 128 -1.31 -14.97 -46.95
C HIS A 128 -1.03 -13.94 -45.86
N LEU A 129 -1.85 -13.93 -44.78
CA LEU A 129 -1.71 -13.02 -43.65
C LEU A 129 -0.29 -13.19 -43.08
N GLN A 130 0.65 -12.39 -43.57
CA GLN A 130 1.99 -12.37 -43.03
C GLN A 130 1.86 -11.88 -41.59
N GLU A 131 2.36 -12.67 -40.65
CA GLU A 131 2.44 -12.28 -39.25
C GLU A 131 3.12 -10.90 -39.17
N GLU A 132 2.38 -9.90 -38.69
CA GLU A 132 2.94 -8.56 -38.53
C GLU A 132 4.15 -8.66 -37.59
N ASP A 133 5.29 -8.07 -37.94
CA ASP A 133 6.43 -8.01 -37.01
C ASP A 133 6.10 -7.01 -35.89
N HIS A 134 5.90 -7.53 -34.68
CA HIS A 134 5.54 -6.75 -33.49
C HIS A 134 6.77 -6.26 -32.71
N SER A 135 8.00 -6.52 -33.20
CA SER A 135 9.25 -6.21 -32.47
C SER A 135 9.45 -4.73 -32.15
N GLY A 136 8.96 -3.83 -33.02
CA GLY A 136 9.03 -2.37 -32.84
C GLY A 136 7.87 -1.77 -32.06
N TRP A 137 6.89 -2.59 -31.63
CA TRP A 137 5.68 -2.04 -31.01
C TRP A 137 5.96 -1.45 -29.62
N TYR A 138 5.24 -0.38 -29.29
CA TYR A 138 5.23 0.20 -27.96
C TYR A 138 4.91 -0.89 -26.93
N ARG A 139 5.86 -1.12 -26.03
CA ARG A 139 5.72 -2.04 -24.90
C ARG A 139 5.76 -1.25 -23.61
N ARG A 140 4.63 -1.24 -22.90
CA ARG A 140 4.52 -0.58 -21.61
C ARG A 140 5.25 -1.38 -20.53
N VAL A 141 6.20 -0.74 -19.85
CA VAL A 141 6.90 -1.30 -18.68
C VAL A 141 6.45 -0.54 -17.43
N GLU A 142 5.67 -1.19 -16.57
CA GLU A 142 5.20 -0.60 -15.31
C GLU A 142 6.21 -0.81 -14.18
N ASN A 143 7.16 0.11 -14.01
CA ASN A 143 8.03 0.15 -12.82
C ASN A 143 7.33 0.79 -11.61
N ASN A 144 6.02 0.55 -11.46
CA ASN A 144 5.19 1.13 -10.41
C ASN A 144 5.11 0.21 -9.19
N GLY A 145 6.27 -0.17 -8.68
CA GLY A 145 6.42 -0.90 -7.43
C GLY A 145 6.07 -0.04 -6.22
N TRP A 146 6.00 -0.66 -5.06
CA TRP A 146 5.93 0.09 -3.79
C TRP A 146 7.34 0.54 -3.39
N ARG A 147 7.45 1.75 -2.87
CA ARG A 147 8.72 2.41 -2.56
C ARG A 147 8.97 2.43 -1.05
N PRO A 148 10.18 2.11 -0.55
CA PRO A 148 10.47 2.19 0.87
C PRO A 148 10.47 3.65 1.35
N VAL A 149 9.99 3.88 2.58
CA VAL A 149 10.12 5.14 3.31
C VAL A 149 11.50 5.13 3.99
N SER A 150 12.56 5.45 3.26
CA SER A 150 13.94 5.46 3.79
C SER A 150 14.39 6.89 4.15
N ASP A 151 15.11 7.03 5.26
CA ASP A 151 15.71 8.30 5.72
C ASP A 151 16.90 8.77 4.84
N ARG A 152 17.45 7.88 4.01
CA ARG A 152 18.57 8.17 3.11
C ARG A 152 18.08 8.61 1.72
N PHE A 153 17.49 9.80 1.65
CA PHE A 153 16.99 10.43 0.42
C PHE A 153 18.06 10.70 -0.66
N TRP A 154 19.35 10.52 -0.36
CA TRP A 154 20.49 10.91 -1.21
C TRP A 154 21.34 9.75 -1.74
N MET A 155 21.03 8.49 -1.40
CA MET A 155 21.76 7.36 -1.99
C MET A 155 21.17 7.04 -3.37
N PRO A 156 21.99 6.90 -4.43
CA PRO A 156 21.51 6.41 -5.72
C PRO A 156 20.77 5.10 -5.49
N ALA A 157 19.57 4.98 -6.04
CA ALA A 157 18.68 3.84 -5.91
C ALA A 157 19.34 2.56 -6.47
N GLY A 158 20.22 1.96 -5.69
CA GLY A 158 20.63 0.57 -5.84
C GLY A 158 19.46 -0.30 -5.44
N SER A 159 18.52 -0.45 -6.38
CA SER A 159 17.43 -1.42 -6.47
C SER A 159 17.17 -2.28 -5.23
N GLU A 160 16.37 -1.76 -4.31
CA GLU A 160 15.42 -2.57 -3.54
C GLU A 160 14.01 -2.01 -3.76
N VAL A 161 13.66 -1.75 -5.02
CA VAL A 161 12.25 -1.87 -5.38
C VAL A 161 11.94 -3.33 -5.10
N VAL A 162 11.00 -3.61 -4.20
CA VAL A 162 10.45 -4.96 -4.05
C VAL A 162 9.74 -5.27 -5.36
N GLU A 163 10.52 -5.72 -6.34
CA GLU A 163 10.08 -6.02 -7.68
C GLU A 163 9.16 -7.23 -7.58
N ASP A 164 7.87 -7.02 -7.84
CA ASP A 164 7.08 -8.05 -8.47
C ASP A 164 7.70 -8.25 -9.86
N LYS A 165 8.70 -9.13 -10.00
CA LYS A 165 9.32 -9.50 -11.31
C LYS A 165 8.34 -10.10 -12.32
N LYS A 166 7.06 -10.20 -11.96
CA LYS A 166 6.01 -10.65 -12.86
C LYS A 166 5.66 -9.51 -13.79
N GLU A 167 6.09 -9.64 -15.04
CA GLU A 167 5.56 -8.81 -16.12
C GLU A 167 4.02 -8.89 -16.09
N ARG A 168 3.38 -7.73 -15.93
CA ARG A 168 1.93 -7.65 -15.93
C ARG A 168 1.50 -7.38 -17.37
N GLU A 169 0.86 -8.37 -17.98
CA GLU A 169 0.24 -8.19 -19.29
C GLU A 169 -0.78 -7.04 -19.23
N PHE A 170 -0.57 -6.04 -20.08
CA PHE A 170 -1.43 -4.88 -20.17
C PHE A 170 -2.24 -4.91 -21.46
N HIS A 171 -3.55 -5.02 -21.33
CA HIS A 171 -4.47 -4.89 -22.47
C HIS A 171 -4.96 -3.44 -22.59
N PHE A 172 -4.96 -2.86 -23.80
CA PHE A 172 -5.38 -1.47 -24.03
C PHE A 172 -6.82 -1.20 -23.54
N SER A 173 -7.78 -2.07 -23.93
CA SER A 173 -9.18 -1.95 -23.50
C SER A 173 -9.35 -2.04 -21.99
N LYS A 174 -9.93 -0.99 -21.39
CA LYS A 174 -10.28 -0.92 -19.96
C LYS A 174 -11.30 -1.98 -19.57
N LEU A 175 -12.25 -2.28 -20.46
CA LEU A 175 -13.30 -3.28 -20.22
C LEU A 175 -12.69 -4.67 -20.06
N LYS A 176 -11.81 -5.06 -20.99
CA LYS A 176 -11.13 -6.37 -20.93
C LYS A 176 -10.25 -6.49 -19.69
N ARG A 177 -9.52 -5.43 -19.32
CA ARG A 177 -8.76 -5.40 -18.06
C ARG A 177 -9.65 -5.58 -16.83
N ARG A 178 -10.85 -4.98 -16.81
CA ARG A 178 -11.80 -5.14 -15.70
C ARG A 178 -12.31 -6.59 -15.62
N GLN A 179 -12.70 -7.16 -16.75
CA GLN A 179 -13.11 -8.56 -16.84
C GLN A 179 -12.00 -9.53 -16.44
N ASP A 180 -10.76 -9.28 -16.86
CA ASP A 180 -9.60 -10.10 -16.48
C ASP A 180 -9.29 -10.00 -14.99
N LEU A 181 -9.45 -8.82 -14.39
CA LEU A 181 -9.31 -8.62 -12.95
C LEU A 181 -10.40 -9.35 -12.16
N GLU A 182 -11.65 -9.30 -12.62
CA GLU A 182 -12.79 -10.02 -12.03
C GLU A 182 -12.59 -11.53 -12.15
N ARG A 183 -12.20 -12.04 -13.33
CA ARG A 183 -11.85 -13.45 -13.52
C ARG A 183 -10.72 -13.90 -12.58
N LYS A 184 -9.64 -13.09 -12.46
CA LYS A 184 -8.54 -13.36 -11.52
C LYS A 184 -8.95 -13.28 -10.06
N ARG A 185 -9.98 -12.52 -9.70
CA ARG A 185 -10.55 -12.50 -8.32
C ARG A 185 -11.35 -13.77 -8.08
N LYS A 186 -12.24 -14.13 -9.00
CA LYS A 186 -13.03 -15.37 -8.96
C LYS A 186 -12.14 -16.59 -8.79
N VAL A 187 -11.11 -16.74 -9.63
CA VAL A 187 -10.15 -17.86 -9.56
C VAL A 187 -9.48 -17.92 -8.19
N ARG A 188 -8.96 -16.80 -7.68
CA ARG A 188 -8.30 -16.76 -6.37
C ARG A 188 -9.24 -17.08 -5.21
N LYS A 189 -10.50 -16.65 -5.26
CA LYS A 189 -11.52 -16.98 -4.25
C LYS A 189 -11.81 -18.48 -4.24
N ILE A 190 -11.97 -19.08 -5.42
CA ILE A 190 -12.20 -20.52 -5.57
C ILE A 190 -11.00 -21.32 -5.07
N GLU A 191 -9.79 -20.94 -5.47
CA GLU A 191 -8.55 -21.56 -5.02
C GLU A 191 -8.38 -21.46 -3.50
N TRP A 192 -8.68 -20.30 -2.91
CA TRP A 192 -8.69 -20.11 -1.47
C TRP A 192 -9.68 -21.08 -0.81
N MET A 193 -10.95 -21.08 -1.23
CA MET A 193 -11.98 -21.95 -0.66
C MET A 193 -11.55 -23.42 -0.74
N ARG A 194 -11.02 -23.83 -1.88
CA ARG A 194 -10.48 -25.18 -2.12
C ARG A 194 -9.35 -25.50 -1.13
N GLN A 195 -8.37 -24.62 -0.99
CA GLN A 195 -7.27 -24.80 -0.04
C GLN A 195 -7.76 -24.92 1.39
N MET A 196 -8.66 -24.04 1.81
CA MET A 196 -9.20 -24.04 3.17
C MET A 196 -9.99 -25.32 3.47
N TYR A 197 -10.75 -25.83 2.49
CA TYR A 197 -11.49 -27.09 2.63
C TYR A 197 -10.55 -28.27 2.82
N TYR A 198 -9.54 -28.44 1.95
CA TYR A 198 -8.59 -29.56 2.07
C TYR A 198 -7.65 -29.43 3.27
N ALA A 199 -7.34 -28.21 3.71
CA ALA A 199 -6.58 -27.96 4.92
C ALA A 199 -7.42 -28.17 6.20
N GLY A 200 -8.72 -28.47 6.10
CA GLY A 200 -9.61 -28.66 7.24
C GLY A 200 -9.80 -27.41 8.10
N SER A 201 -9.49 -26.23 7.55
CA SER A 201 -9.52 -24.95 8.27
C SER A 201 -10.81 -24.16 8.04
N LEU A 202 -11.79 -24.75 7.35
CA LEU A 202 -13.13 -24.17 7.17
C LEU A 202 -13.95 -24.36 8.44
N GLU A 203 -14.12 -23.30 9.23
CA GLU A 203 -14.92 -23.33 10.46
C GLU A 203 -16.21 -22.52 10.27
N ALA A 204 -17.34 -23.21 10.26
CA ALA A 204 -18.64 -22.54 10.22
C ALA A 204 -18.79 -21.57 11.41
N LYS A 205 -19.32 -20.37 11.15
CA LYS A 205 -19.61 -19.37 12.20
C LYS A 205 -20.66 -19.86 13.21
N SER A 206 -21.47 -20.85 12.83
CA SER A 206 -22.58 -21.35 13.62
C SER A 206 -22.15 -22.49 14.55
N THR A 207 -22.68 -22.48 15.77
CA THR A 207 -22.52 -23.56 16.75
C THR A 207 -23.52 -24.70 16.56
N HIS A 208 -24.51 -24.55 15.66
CA HIS A 208 -25.58 -25.53 15.48
C HIS A 208 -25.18 -26.63 14.49
N TYR A 209 -25.14 -27.88 14.95
CA TYR A 209 -24.59 -29.02 14.19
C TYR A 209 -25.25 -29.22 12.81
N GLU A 210 -26.56 -28.98 12.68
CA GLU A 210 -27.28 -29.13 11.40
C GLU A 210 -26.85 -28.07 10.39
N THR A 211 -26.64 -26.83 10.83
CA THR A 211 -26.18 -25.75 9.95
C THR A 211 -24.74 -25.98 9.50
N VAL A 212 -23.89 -26.52 10.37
CA VAL A 212 -22.52 -26.92 10.02
C VAL A 212 -22.55 -28.04 8.96
N GLY A 213 -23.43 -29.03 9.12
CA GLY A 213 -23.60 -30.12 8.15
C GLY A 213 -24.08 -29.63 6.78
N LEU A 214 -25.04 -28.70 6.74
CA LEU A 214 -25.52 -28.08 5.50
C LEU A 214 -24.41 -27.29 4.79
N ILE A 215 -23.66 -26.48 5.53
CA ILE A 215 -22.53 -25.70 4.99
C ILE A 215 -21.45 -26.62 4.43
N HIS A 216 -21.10 -27.70 5.14
CA HIS A 216 -20.11 -28.66 4.66
C HIS A 216 -20.57 -29.38 3.39
N THR A 217 -21.85 -29.75 3.33
CA THR A 217 -22.46 -30.40 2.16
C THR A 217 -22.48 -29.44 0.95
N ALA A 218 -22.88 -28.19 1.16
CA ALA A 218 -22.87 -27.15 0.14
C ALA A 218 -21.45 -26.89 -0.39
N THR A 219 -20.47 -26.77 0.52
CA THR A 219 -19.06 -26.59 0.16
C THR A 219 -18.55 -27.76 -0.68
N LYS A 220 -18.83 -29.00 -0.25
CA LYS A 220 -18.43 -30.21 -0.98
C LYS A 220 -19.09 -30.29 -2.37
N GLY A 221 -20.36 -29.88 -2.47
CA GLY A 221 -21.08 -29.78 -3.74
C GLY A 221 -20.44 -28.78 -4.70
N LEU A 222 -20.09 -27.59 -4.20
CA LEU A 222 -19.37 -26.56 -4.97
C LEU A 222 -18.01 -27.05 -5.46
N ILE A 223 -17.28 -27.76 -4.60
CA ILE A 223 -15.96 -28.31 -4.94
C ILE A 223 -16.07 -29.36 -6.06
N ARG A 224 -17.05 -30.26 -5.96
CA ARG A 224 -17.28 -31.24 -7.02
C ARG A 224 -17.67 -30.58 -8.35
N ALA A 225 -18.56 -29.58 -8.30
CA ALA A 225 -19.00 -28.86 -9.49
C ALA A 225 -17.85 -28.15 -10.21
N MET A 226 -16.87 -27.60 -9.48
CA MET A 226 -15.69 -26.99 -10.11
C MET A 226 -14.70 -28.03 -10.67
N GLU A 227 -14.57 -29.20 -10.03
CA GLU A 227 -13.68 -30.27 -10.51
C GLU A 227 -14.22 -30.91 -11.79
N GLU A 228 -15.54 -31.07 -11.90
CA GLU A 228 -16.21 -31.67 -13.06
C GLU A 228 -16.45 -30.67 -14.20
N GLY A 229 -16.84 -29.43 -13.87
CA GLY A 229 -17.28 -28.42 -14.85
C GLY A 229 -16.32 -27.22 -15.04
N GLY A 230 -15.19 -27.19 -14.35
CA GLY A 230 -14.23 -26.09 -14.40
C GLY A 230 -14.68 -24.83 -13.64
N ILE A 231 -13.92 -23.74 -13.74
CA ILE A 231 -14.15 -22.49 -12.98
C ILE A 231 -15.44 -21.76 -13.39
N ASP A 232 -15.97 -22.04 -14.58
CA ASP A 232 -17.18 -21.38 -15.10
C ASP A 232 -18.48 -22.08 -14.68
N SER A 233 -18.41 -23.28 -14.09
CA SER A 233 -19.59 -24.00 -13.59
C SER A 233 -20.16 -23.44 -12.28
N VAL A 234 -19.35 -22.68 -11.53
CA VAL A 234 -19.73 -22.10 -10.23
C VAL A 234 -19.76 -20.58 -10.34
N MET A 235 -20.79 -19.96 -9.77
CA MET A 235 -20.93 -18.51 -9.76
C MET A 235 -20.17 -17.89 -8.58
N GLU A 236 -19.63 -16.68 -8.77
CA GLU A 236 -18.84 -16.02 -7.71
C GLU A 236 -19.65 -15.79 -6.42
N TRP A 237 -20.94 -15.46 -6.54
CA TRP A 237 -21.81 -15.22 -5.40
C TRP A 237 -22.04 -16.48 -4.54
N GLU A 238 -22.05 -17.68 -5.14
CA GLU A 238 -22.22 -18.95 -4.42
C GLU A 238 -20.98 -19.23 -3.55
N VAL A 239 -19.80 -18.96 -4.09
CA VAL A 239 -18.53 -19.06 -3.37
C VAL A 239 -18.48 -18.03 -2.24
N ASP A 240 -18.90 -16.79 -2.51
CA ASP A 240 -18.91 -15.72 -1.52
C ASP A 240 -19.86 -16.02 -0.35
N GLU A 241 -21.03 -16.60 -0.64
CA GLU A 241 -21.98 -17.02 0.38
C GLU A 241 -21.37 -18.10 1.28
N VAL A 242 -20.82 -19.17 0.69
CA VAL A 242 -20.17 -20.24 1.45
C VAL A 242 -19.01 -19.69 2.28
N LEU A 243 -18.16 -18.84 1.72
CA LEU A 243 -17.05 -18.21 2.45
C LEU A 243 -17.54 -17.32 3.59
N ASN A 244 -18.64 -16.58 3.40
CA ASN A 244 -19.21 -15.75 4.45
C ASN A 244 -19.75 -16.59 5.63
N TRP A 245 -20.30 -17.77 5.38
CA TRP A 245 -20.78 -18.67 6.43
C TRP A 245 -19.67 -19.47 7.12
N THR A 246 -18.52 -19.64 6.47
CA THR A 246 -17.41 -20.52 6.89
C THR A 246 -16.18 -19.80 7.41
N ASN A 247 -16.16 -18.47 7.37
CA ASN A 247 -14.99 -17.71 7.79
C ASN A 247 -15.25 -16.93 9.06
N THR A 248 -14.71 -17.40 10.19
CA THR A 248 -14.75 -16.68 11.48
C THR A 248 -14.00 -15.34 11.43
N LEU A 249 -13.05 -15.16 10.50
CA LEU A 249 -12.25 -13.95 10.29
C LEU A 249 -12.46 -13.39 8.88
N ASN A 250 -13.35 -12.41 8.74
CA ASN A 250 -13.65 -11.78 7.46
C ASN A 250 -12.41 -11.05 6.87
N PHE A 251 -11.68 -11.74 5.98
CA PHE A 251 -10.48 -11.20 5.36
C PHE A 251 -10.77 -9.94 4.55
N ASP A 252 -11.92 -9.87 3.87
CA ASP A 252 -12.29 -8.71 3.05
C ASP A 252 -12.56 -7.49 3.91
N GLU A 253 -13.23 -7.66 5.04
CA GLU A 253 -13.45 -6.61 6.05
C GLU A 253 -12.13 -6.16 6.67
N TYR A 254 -11.27 -7.09 7.06
CA TYR A 254 -9.92 -6.78 7.54
C TYR A 254 -9.13 -5.98 6.50
N MET A 255 -9.14 -6.41 5.24
CA MET A 255 -8.45 -5.73 4.15
C MET A 255 -9.05 -4.36 3.84
N ALA A 256 -10.37 -4.19 3.95
CA ALA A 256 -11.04 -2.91 3.76
C ALA A 256 -10.65 -1.92 4.88
N SER A 257 -10.70 -2.38 6.14
CA SER A 257 -10.25 -1.62 7.30
C SER A 257 -8.77 -1.23 7.18
N TRP A 258 -7.91 -2.19 6.81
CA TRP A 258 -6.48 -1.95 6.61
C TRP A 258 -6.21 -0.93 5.50
N LYS A 259 -6.90 -1.07 4.35
CA LYS A 259 -6.82 -0.10 3.25
C LYS A 259 -7.23 1.30 3.70
N GLN A 260 -8.20 1.42 4.61
CA GLN A 260 -8.64 2.72 5.11
C GLN A 260 -7.62 3.35 6.06
N ILE A 261 -7.09 2.56 7.01
CA ILE A 261 -6.12 3.01 8.02
C ILE A 261 -4.90 3.65 7.36
N ALA A 262 -4.29 2.92 6.42
CA ALA A 262 -3.01 3.29 5.83
C ALA A 262 -3.10 4.19 4.58
N THR A 263 -4.24 4.85 4.33
CA THR A 263 -4.44 5.70 3.15
C THR A 263 -4.63 7.17 3.54
N SER A 264 -3.98 8.08 2.83
CA SER A 264 -4.17 9.54 2.96
C SER A 264 -5.53 9.99 2.44
N ASN A 265 -5.88 11.26 2.68
CA ASN A 265 -6.99 11.86 1.93
C ASN A 265 -6.64 12.02 0.44
N SER A 266 -7.66 12.27 -0.39
CA SER A 266 -7.46 12.65 -1.80
C SER A 266 -7.02 14.10 -1.91
N SER A 267 -6.06 14.39 -2.79
CA SER A 267 -5.61 15.76 -3.12
C SER A 267 -6.75 16.61 -3.68
N ALA A 268 -7.79 15.99 -4.24
CA ALA A 268 -8.99 16.69 -4.71
C ALA A 268 -9.79 17.34 -3.57
N HIS A 269 -9.65 16.85 -2.33
CA HIS A 269 -10.29 17.43 -1.15
C HIS A 269 -9.47 18.57 -0.53
N PHE A 270 -8.37 18.97 -1.17
CA PHE A 270 -7.62 20.14 -0.75
C PHE A 270 -8.48 21.40 -0.88
N LYS A 271 -8.94 21.90 0.26
CA LYS A 271 -9.51 23.25 0.35
C LYS A 271 -8.32 24.22 0.27
N GLY A 272 -8.00 24.67 -0.94
CA GLY A 272 -7.10 25.80 -1.11
C GLY A 272 -7.59 27.00 -0.31
N PHE A 273 -6.68 27.92 0.03
CA PHE A 273 -7.07 29.22 0.56
C PHE A 273 -8.07 29.85 -0.42
N ARG A 274 -9.34 29.93 0.00
CA ARG A 274 -10.33 30.71 -0.73
C ARG A 274 -9.84 32.14 -0.61
N PHE A 275 -9.37 32.74 -1.70
CA PHE A 275 -9.27 34.18 -1.77
C PHE A 275 -10.67 34.70 -1.44
N GLN A 276 -10.87 35.18 -0.21
CA GLN A 276 -12.01 36.02 0.07
C GLN A 276 -11.81 37.18 -0.89
N GLN A 277 -12.68 37.30 -1.90
CA GLN A 277 -12.81 38.54 -2.64
C GLN A 277 -13.05 39.59 -1.57
N VAL A 278 -12.01 40.36 -1.26
CA VAL A 278 -12.16 41.61 -0.54
C VAL A 278 -13.11 42.39 -1.43
N LYS A 279 -14.38 42.46 -1.05
CA LYS A 279 -15.31 43.45 -1.58
C LYS A 279 -14.68 44.78 -1.20
N LYS A 280 -13.82 45.30 -2.08
CA LYS A 280 -13.40 46.70 -2.03
C LYS A 280 -14.70 47.46 -2.16
N ASN A 281 -15.16 48.05 -1.06
CA ASN A 281 -16.21 49.05 -1.10
C ASN A 281 -15.73 50.11 -2.09
N MET A 282 -16.39 50.13 -3.25
CA MET A 282 -16.21 51.11 -4.29
C MET A 282 -16.77 52.41 -3.72
N TYR A 283 -15.92 53.20 -3.08
CA TYR A 283 -16.24 54.58 -2.76
C TYR A 283 -15.92 55.40 -4.02
N ASP A 284 -16.96 56.04 -4.55
CA ASP A 284 -16.88 57.10 -5.54
C ASP A 284 -15.81 58.11 -5.13
N TYR A 285 -14.86 58.34 -6.02
CA TYR A 285 -14.04 59.54 -6.00
C TYR A 285 -13.97 60.04 -7.44
N GLU A 286 -14.63 61.16 -7.68
CA GLU A 286 -14.61 61.83 -8.97
C GLU A 286 -13.22 62.32 -9.34
N ASP A 287 -12.97 62.26 -10.64
CA ASP A 287 -11.72 62.45 -11.36
C ASP A 287 -11.62 63.90 -11.83
N GLU A 288 -10.65 64.69 -11.32
CA GLU A 288 -10.12 65.86 -12.05
C GLU A 288 -8.63 66.08 -11.76
N SER A 289 -7.82 65.63 -12.73
CA SER A 289 -6.62 66.26 -13.30
C SER A 289 -5.58 66.91 -12.36
N ASN A 290 -4.36 66.34 -12.32
CA ASN A 290 -3.22 66.96 -13.01
C ASN A 290 -2.04 65.99 -13.19
N ALA A 291 -1.47 66.00 -14.38
CA ALA A 291 -0.39 65.12 -14.80
C ALA A 291 0.96 65.57 -14.23
N GLN A 292 1.74 64.64 -13.67
CA GLN A 292 3.20 64.71 -13.74
C GLN A 292 3.81 63.32 -13.64
N MET A 293 4.56 62.97 -14.70
CA MET A 293 5.32 61.73 -14.85
C MET A 293 6.41 61.62 -13.78
N GLY A 294 6.54 60.42 -13.21
CA GLY A 294 7.66 60.01 -12.38
C GLY A 294 7.45 58.59 -11.88
N ALA A 295 7.86 57.60 -12.68
CA ALA A 295 7.85 56.20 -12.27
C ALA A 295 8.76 55.99 -11.05
N PRO A 296 8.29 55.40 -9.93
CA PRO A 296 9.16 55.06 -8.83
C PRO A 296 9.60 53.60 -8.91
N TYR A 297 10.91 53.42 -9.03
CA TYR A 297 11.59 52.22 -8.57
C TYR A 297 11.38 52.14 -7.06
N ILE A 298 10.65 51.14 -6.56
CA ILE A 298 10.78 50.73 -5.16
C ILE A 298 10.92 49.21 -5.05
N LEU A 299 12.15 48.83 -4.69
CA LEU A 299 12.59 47.55 -4.15
C LEU A 299 11.88 47.32 -2.80
N TYR A 300 11.16 46.20 -2.63
CA TYR A 300 10.69 45.78 -1.31
C TYR A 300 11.23 44.40 -0.92
N GLU A 301 12.12 44.50 0.05
CA GLU A 301 12.73 43.58 0.99
C GLU A 301 11.87 42.38 1.45
N ASN A 302 12.54 41.23 1.54
CA ASN A 302 12.07 40.01 2.20
C ASN A 302 11.91 40.22 3.71
N GLY A 303 10.69 40.33 4.20
CA GLY A 303 10.36 40.26 5.63
C GLY A 303 10.11 38.84 6.11
N TYR A 304 11.16 38.06 6.38
CA TYR A 304 11.05 36.83 7.17
C TYR A 304 10.82 37.19 8.65
N GLY A 305 9.58 37.06 9.11
CA GLY A 305 9.25 37.09 10.54
C GLY A 305 9.77 35.83 11.24
N LYS A 306 10.82 35.97 12.05
CA LYS A 306 11.26 34.97 13.04
C LYS A 306 10.15 34.71 14.06
N PRO A 307 9.74 33.46 14.32
CA PRO A 307 9.01 33.14 15.54
C PRO A 307 9.96 33.06 16.74
N HIS A 308 9.56 33.72 17.82
CA HIS A 308 10.25 33.76 19.11
C HIS A 308 10.52 32.36 19.67
N SER A 309 11.79 32.00 19.79
CA SER A 309 12.23 30.84 20.56
C SER A 309 12.60 31.31 21.96
N THR A 310 11.73 31.02 22.94
CA THR A 310 12.02 31.22 24.37
C THR A 310 13.08 30.21 24.79
N ARG A 311 14.30 30.71 24.97
CA ARG A 311 15.45 29.96 25.46
C ARG A 311 15.35 29.90 26.99
N LEU A 312 15.12 28.71 27.55
CA LEU A 312 15.29 28.45 28.98
C LEU A 312 16.81 28.42 29.28
N THR A 313 17.24 29.31 30.17
CA THR A 313 18.59 29.31 30.76
C THR A 313 18.66 28.29 31.89
N PRO A 314 19.71 27.47 31.98
CA PRO A 314 20.04 26.75 33.20
C PRO A 314 20.95 27.63 34.07
N ASP A 315 20.46 28.00 35.25
CA ASP A 315 21.27 28.63 36.29
C ASP A 315 22.30 27.64 36.85
N SER A 316 23.49 28.17 37.08
CA SER A 316 24.69 27.50 37.58
C SER A 316 24.83 27.69 39.10
N THR A 317 25.51 26.71 39.71
CA THR A 317 26.47 26.81 40.84
C THR A 317 26.01 26.34 42.22
N TYR A 318 26.54 25.18 42.66
CA TYR A 318 27.30 24.89 43.90
C TYR A 318 27.55 23.35 43.91
N GLY A 319 28.71 22.79 44.24
CA GLY A 319 29.98 23.31 44.74
C GLY A 319 31.10 22.27 44.56
N MET A 320 32.33 22.75 44.75
CA MET A 320 33.54 21.93 44.87
C MET A 320 33.53 21.14 46.18
N GLU A 321 34.18 19.98 46.20
CA GLU A 321 35.12 19.62 47.27
C GLU A 321 36.07 18.49 46.79
N ALA A 322 37.20 18.43 47.47
CA ALA A 322 38.52 17.95 47.05
C ALA A 322 38.68 16.43 46.87
#